data_AF-A0A9D6IVT8-F1
#
_entry.id   AF-A0A9D6IVT8-F1
#
_cell.length_a   1.000
_cell.length_b   1.000
_cell.length_c   1.000
_cell.angle_alpha   90.00
_cell.angle_beta   90.00
_cell.angle_gamma   90.00
#
_symmetry.space_group_name_H-M   'P 1'
#
loop_
_entity.id
_entity.type
_entity.pdbx_description
1 polymer ?
#
loop_
_entity_poly.entity_id
_entity_poly.type
_entity_poly.pdbx_seq_one_letter_code
_entity_poly.pdbx_strand_id
1 'polypeptide(L)'
;MRYLLRGADVEAEAALTDDAIELRPKQGQPLVVPYRDIDAAASAEYRIRLTLFPPGMLELYYLGPRFEGFCEEFFEKRNAALVRELFLADRTRIATFKGRFAREGSPPMDGRIDLFPRTIVFFPKAADPFFLRVAEIQGVRPDRENDLVEIRANETVTASYLGLRFEEFQERLMRTRSAMERRCARMLDALVPGAGVLAPRLLDGNVMQETCAAKFREPIEALVCRTAERDAAFRHLRSLAKRPLWLGIQETGGGDLDDVEGPLPPLEAHRIWYYVPLGGVVAQEIVSEEDHATYFYRAEIPEINRMWALLQFRKDVILDPGKYPAAVRKLPHLREVTEAFAGRAVHDRSWEKRVAGFVS
;
A
#
# COMPACT_ATOMS: atom_id res chain seq x y z
N MET A 1 -34.87 -10.42 7.16
CA MET A 1 -34.58 -9.53 6.01
C MET A 1 -34.86 -10.28 4.72
N ARG A 2 -34.77 -9.62 3.56
CA ARG A 2 -34.89 -10.27 2.25
C ARG A 2 -33.69 -9.92 1.39
N TYR A 3 -33.33 -10.82 0.47
CA TYR A 3 -32.34 -10.53 -0.54
C TYR A 3 -32.85 -10.88 -1.94
N LEU A 4 -32.42 -10.08 -2.93
CA LEU A 4 -32.66 -10.32 -4.33
C LEU A 4 -31.35 -10.77 -5.00
N LEU A 5 -31.34 -11.98 -5.53
CA LEU A 5 -30.23 -12.51 -6.32
C LEU A 5 -30.76 -13.07 -7.65
N ARG A 6 -30.30 -12.51 -8.78
CA ARG A 6 -30.75 -12.92 -10.13
C ARG A 6 -32.28 -12.96 -10.31
N GLY A 7 -32.99 -12.04 -9.65
CA GLY A 7 -34.45 -11.93 -9.72
C GLY A 7 -35.23 -12.83 -8.75
N ALA A 8 -34.55 -13.70 -7.99
CA ALA A 8 -35.19 -14.46 -6.92
C ALA A 8 -35.23 -13.62 -5.63
N ASP A 9 -36.44 -13.42 -5.10
CA ASP A 9 -36.68 -12.76 -3.82
C ASP A 9 -36.76 -13.80 -2.69
N VAL A 10 -35.77 -13.78 -1.80
CA VAL A 10 -35.61 -14.80 -0.76
C VAL A 10 -35.59 -14.17 0.63
N GLU A 11 -36.41 -14.71 1.54
CA GLU A 11 -36.36 -14.34 2.96
C GLU A 11 -35.20 -15.08 3.65
N ALA A 12 -34.38 -14.32 4.39
CA ALA A 12 -33.19 -14.84 5.03
C ALA A 12 -32.82 -14.10 6.33
N GLU A 13 -31.98 -14.75 7.11
CA GLU A 13 -31.19 -14.15 8.17
C GLU A 13 -29.81 -13.79 7.63
N ALA A 14 -29.27 -12.62 8.02
CA ALA A 14 -27.89 -12.27 7.71
C ALA A 14 -27.02 -12.31 8.96
N ALA A 15 -25.81 -12.83 8.80
CA ALA A 15 -24.72 -12.71 9.75
C ALA A 15 -23.53 -12.01 9.08
N LEU A 16 -22.93 -11.06 9.79
CA LEU A 16 -21.73 -10.35 9.35
C LEU A 16 -20.52 -10.95 10.07
N THR A 17 -19.70 -11.72 9.36
CA THR A 17 -18.46 -12.28 9.89
C THR A 17 -17.30 -11.30 9.64
N ASP A 18 -16.07 -11.66 9.97
CA ASP A 18 -14.93 -10.77 9.69
C ASP A 18 -14.54 -10.77 8.20
N ASP A 19 -14.95 -11.79 7.45
CA ASP A 19 -14.51 -12.01 6.06
C ASP A 19 -15.65 -12.00 5.04
N ALA A 20 -16.91 -12.13 5.49
CA ALA A 20 -18.05 -12.28 4.60
C ALA A 20 -19.37 -11.80 5.22
N ILE A 21 -20.35 -11.58 4.35
CA ILE A 21 -21.76 -11.63 4.73
C ILE A 21 -22.31 -13.03 4.43
N GLU A 22 -22.90 -13.67 5.42
CA GLU A 22 -23.60 -14.94 5.29
C GLU A 22 -25.12 -14.69 5.28
N LEU A 23 -25.79 -15.16 4.24
CA LEU A 23 -27.24 -15.10 4.09
C LEU A 23 -27.82 -16.50 4.21
N ARG A 24 -28.60 -16.74 5.28
CA ARG A 24 -29.21 -18.03 5.61
C ARG A 24 -30.70 -17.99 5.28
N PRO A 25 -31.12 -18.51 4.11
CA PRO A 25 -32.53 -18.52 3.75
C PRO A 25 -33.30 -19.53 4.61
N LYS A 26 -34.61 -19.33 4.76
CA LYS A 26 -35.48 -20.31 5.46
C LYS A 26 -35.47 -21.69 4.80
N GLN A 27 -35.25 -21.75 3.49
CA GLN A 27 -35.14 -22.95 2.69
C GLN A 27 -34.01 -22.79 1.66
N GLY A 28 -33.24 -23.84 1.42
CA GLY A 28 -32.11 -23.83 0.50
C GLY A 28 -30.75 -23.72 1.18
N GLN A 29 -29.70 -23.56 0.37
CA GLN A 29 -28.34 -23.45 0.88
C GLN A 29 -28.02 -22.01 1.31
N PRO A 30 -27.23 -21.81 2.37
CA PRO A 30 -26.68 -20.50 2.72
C PRO A 30 -25.87 -19.91 1.57
N LEU A 31 -26.01 -18.60 1.35
CA LEU A 31 -25.18 -17.83 0.44
C LEU A 31 -24.11 -17.10 1.24
N VAL A 32 -22.84 -17.40 0.98
CA VAL A 32 -21.71 -16.69 1.59
C VAL A 32 -21.11 -15.77 0.53
N VAL A 33 -21.05 -14.47 0.84
CA VAL A 33 -20.43 -13.47 -0.04
C VAL A 33 -19.20 -12.89 0.66
N PRO A 34 -17.99 -13.33 0.30
CA PRO A 34 -16.76 -12.75 0.82
C PRO A 34 -16.68 -11.25 0.52
N TYR A 35 -16.22 -10.45 1.48
CA TYR A 35 -16.12 -9.00 1.29
C TYR A 35 -15.19 -8.63 0.13
N ARG A 36 -14.16 -9.43 -0.10
CA ARG A 36 -13.22 -9.30 -1.22
C ARG A 36 -13.86 -9.45 -2.61
N ASP A 37 -15.03 -10.08 -2.67
CA ASP A 37 -15.77 -10.31 -3.91
C ASP A 37 -16.83 -9.22 -4.16
N ILE A 38 -16.91 -8.20 -3.30
CA ILE A 38 -17.82 -7.05 -3.45
C ILE A 38 -17.08 -5.86 -4.08
N ASP A 39 -17.39 -5.57 -5.33
CA ASP A 39 -16.79 -4.50 -6.12
C ASP A 39 -17.35 -3.11 -5.82
N ALA A 40 -18.64 -3.04 -5.53
CA ALA A 40 -19.26 -1.81 -5.07
C ALA A 40 -20.37 -2.15 -4.07
N ALA A 41 -20.59 -1.29 -3.09
CA ALA A 41 -21.66 -1.43 -2.12
C ALA A 41 -22.30 -0.08 -1.84
N ALA A 42 -23.58 0.09 -2.17
CA ALA A 42 -24.29 1.34 -1.92
C ALA A 42 -25.49 1.10 -1.02
N SER A 43 -25.69 1.96 -0.02
CA SER A 43 -26.92 2.00 0.77
C SER A 43 -27.74 3.25 0.41
N ALA A 44 -29.00 3.04 0.06
CA ALA A 44 -29.99 4.09 -0.22
C ALA A 44 -31.39 3.51 -0.07
N GLU A 45 -32.37 4.32 0.35
CA GLU A 45 -33.80 3.93 0.36
C GLU A 45 -34.07 2.60 1.09
N TYR A 46 -33.44 2.38 2.25
CA TYR A 46 -33.54 1.13 3.03
C TYR A 46 -33.12 -0.15 2.27
N ARG A 47 -32.29 0.00 1.25
CA ARG A 47 -31.69 -1.07 0.46
C ARG A 47 -30.16 -0.97 0.49
N ILE A 48 -29.51 -2.12 0.42
CA ILE A 48 -28.06 -2.24 0.21
C ILE A 48 -27.84 -2.98 -1.09
N ARG A 49 -27.27 -2.32 -2.09
CA ARG A 49 -26.94 -2.92 -3.39
C ARG A 49 -25.46 -3.25 -3.44
N LEU A 50 -25.16 -4.51 -3.75
CA LEU A 50 -23.81 -5.05 -3.89
C LEU A 50 -23.59 -5.46 -5.34
N THR A 51 -22.53 -4.93 -5.94
CA THR A 51 -21.98 -5.42 -7.20
C THR A 51 -20.91 -6.46 -6.88
N LEU A 52 -21.05 -7.67 -7.41
CA LEU A 52 -20.24 -8.83 -7.05
C LEU A 52 -19.30 -9.28 -8.18
N PHE A 53 -18.27 -10.01 -7.79
CA PHE A 53 -17.37 -10.76 -8.66
C PHE A 53 -17.43 -12.28 -8.37
N PRO A 54 -17.51 -13.14 -9.40
CA PRO A 54 -17.80 -12.84 -10.81
C PRO A 54 -19.08 -12.02 -10.98
N PRO A 55 -19.27 -11.32 -12.12
CA PRO A 55 -20.34 -10.33 -12.28
C PRO A 55 -21.70 -10.81 -11.78
N GLY A 56 -22.24 -10.08 -10.80
CA GLY A 56 -23.52 -10.35 -10.18
C GLY A 56 -24.02 -9.15 -9.38
N MET A 57 -25.31 -9.14 -9.07
CA MET A 57 -25.93 -8.13 -8.22
C MET A 57 -26.69 -8.81 -7.10
N LEU A 58 -26.48 -8.32 -5.88
CA LEU A 58 -27.19 -8.73 -4.69
C LEU A 58 -27.79 -7.49 -4.01
N GLU A 59 -29.09 -7.49 -3.78
CA GLU A 59 -29.77 -6.41 -3.06
C GLU A 59 -30.31 -6.92 -1.73
N LEU A 60 -30.02 -6.23 -0.63
CA LEU A 60 -30.50 -6.55 0.73
C LEU A 60 -31.52 -5.50 1.16
N TYR A 61 -32.67 -5.92 1.68
CA TYR A 61 -33.78 -5.04 2.05
C TYR A 61 -34.68 -5.67 3.12
N TYR A 62 -35.70 -4.94 3.59
CA TYR A 62 -36.52 -5.33 4.75
C TYR A 62 -35.70 -5.62 6.02
N LEU A 63 -34.70 -4.78 6.28
CA LEU A 63 -33.93 -4.77 7.54
C LEU A 63 -34.69 -4.06 8.67
N GLY A 64 -35.73 -3.28 8.33
CA GLY A 64 -36.59 -2.58 9.28
C GLY A 64 -35.79 -1.62 10.17
N PRO A 65 -36.09 -1.56 11.48
CA PRO A 65 -35.37 -0.70 12.42
C PRO A 65 -33.86 -0.97 12.53
N ARG A 66 -33.39 -2.14 12.07
CA ARG A 66 -31.98 -2.53 12.13
C ARG A 66 -31.17 -2.04 10.93
N PHE A 67 -31.79 -1.37 9.95
CA PHE A 67 -31.13 -0.98 8.70
C PHE A 67 -29.85 -0.17 8.91
N GLU A 68 -29.93 0.90 9.71
CA GLU A 68 -28.78 1.78 9.95
C GLU A 68 -27.63 1.05 10.64
N GLY A 69 -27.90 0.37 11.77
CA GLY A 69 -26.88 -0.38 12.50
C GLY A 69 -26.28 -1.52 11.66
N PHE A 70 -27.08 -2.17 10.82
CA PHE A 70 -26.58 -3.18 9.88
C PHE A 70 -25.67 -2.57 8.82
N CYS A 71 -26.01 -1.41 8.26
CA CYS A 71 -25.15 -0.72 7.29
C CYS A 71 -23.81 -0.34 7.93
N GLU A 72 -23.83 0.27 9.12
CA GLU A 72 -22.62 0.66 9.83
C GLU A 72 -21.70 -0.54 10.08
N GLU A 73 -22.24 -1.65 10.61
CA GLU A 73 -21.48 -2.86 10.87
C GLU A 73 -20.95 -3.51 9.58
N PHE A 74 -21.79 -3.58 8.53
CA PHE A 74 -21.41 -4.14 7.23
C PHE A 74 -20.25 -3.36 6.60
N PHE A 75 -20.34 -2.03 6.55
CA PHE A 75 -19.29 -1.21 5.95
C PHE A 75 -18.00 -1.23 6.79
N GLU A 76 -18.08 -1.29 8.13
CA GLU A 76 -16.89 -1.42 8.96
C GLU A 76 -16.17 -2.74 8.70
N LYS A 77 -16.89 -3.87 8.73
CA LYS A 77 -16.32 -5.21 8.48
C LYS A 77 -15.78 -5.36 7.06
N ARG A 78 -16.53 -4.92 6.05
CA ARG A 78 -16.06 -4.90 4.65
C ARG A 78 -14.78 -4.10 4.51
N ASN A 79 -14.74 -2.88 5.05
CA ASN A 79 -13.57 -2.03 4.92
C ASN A 79 -12.36 -2.62 5.66
N ALA A 80 -12.55 -3.20 6.84
CA ALA A 80 -11.49 -3.90 7.57
C ALA A 80 -10.92 -5.09 6.76
N ALA A 81 -11.77 -5.90 6.14
CA ALA A 81 -11.34 -6.98 5.26
C ALA A 81 -10.56 -6.46 4.05
N LEU A 82 -11.04 -5.40 3.39
CA LEU A 82 -10.34 -4.79 2.25
C LEU A 82 -8.99 -4.19 2.63
N VAL A 83 -8.88 -3.56 3.81
CA VAL A 83 -7.58 -3.05 4.30
C VAL A 83 -6.53 -4.14 4.37
N ARG A 84 -6.91 -5.31 4.90
CA ARG A 84 -6.01 -6.47 5.03
C ARG A 84 -5.70 -7.10 3.67
N GLU A 85 -6.71 -7.33 2.85
CA GLU A 85 -6.59 -8.02 1.55
C GLU A 85 -5.88 -7.18 0.47
N LEU A 86 -5.97 -5.85 0.56
CA LEU A 86 -5.40 -4.92 -0.41
C LEU A 86 -4.12 -4.23 0.11
N PHE A 87 -3.59 -4.68 1.26
CA PHE A 87 -2.37 -4.14 1.87
C PHE A 87 -2.41 -2.62 2.12
N LEU A 88 -3.60 -2.07 2.41
CA LEU A 88 -3.82 -0.62 2.40
C LEU A 88 -3.27 0.09 3.64
N ALA A 89 -2.99 -0.63 4.71
CA ALA A 89 -2.62 -0.03 5.98
C ALA A 89 -1.69 -0.88 6.84
N ASP A 90 -1.00 -0.19 7.75
CA ASP A 90 -0.40 -0.78 8.94
C ASP A 90 -1.47 -1.13 9.99
N ARG A 91 -1.05 -1.77 11.09
CA ARG A 91 -1.99 -2.34 12.08
C ARG A 91 -2.81 -1.31 12.84
N THR A 92 -2.31 -0.09 13.04
CA THR A 92 -2.95 0.89 13.94
C THR A 92 -3.48 2.08 13.15
N ARG A 93 -4.80 2.30 13.21
CA ARG A 93 -5.47 3.48 12.64
C ARG A 93 -5.29 4.68 13.57
N ILE A 94 -4.73 5.78 13.05
CA ILE A 94 -4.49 7.03 13.81
C ILE A 94 -5.79 7.81 13.99
N ALA A 95 -6.56 7.95 12.92
CA ALA A 95 -7.81 8.70 12.93
C ALA A 95 -8.73 8.29 11.77
N THR A 96 -10.03 8.56 11.96
CA THR A 96 -11.08 8.39 10.96
C THR A 96 -11.81 9.70 10.76
N PHE A 97 -12.07 10.07 9.51
CA PHE A 97 -12.84 11.25 9.13
C PHE A 97 -13.97 10.84 8.17
N LYS A 98 -15.08 11.57 8.22
CA LYS A 98 -16.15 11.48 7.23
C LYS A 98 -16.09 12.74 6.38
N GLY A 99 -16.34 12.61 5.08
CA GLY A 99 -16.33 13.76 4.17
C GLY A 99 -16.46 13.35 2.72
N ARG A 100 -16.09 14.29 1.84
CA ARG A 100 -15.99 14.08 0.40
C ARG A 100 -14.54 14.15 -0.03
N PHE A 101 -14.19 13.37 -1.05
CA PHE A 101 -12.85 13.44 -1.64
C PHE A 101 -12.88 13.17 -3.14
N ALA A 102 -11.92 13.76 -3.83
CA ALA A 102 -11.74 13.58 -5.27
C ALA A 102 -10.26 13.37 -5.57
N ARG A 103 -9.97 12.44 -6.48
CA ARG A 103 -8.68 12.38 -7.17
C ARG A 103 -8.66 13.41 -8.29
N GLU A 104 -7.48 13.84 -8.69
CA GLU A 104 -7.31 14.73 -9.84
C GLU A 104 -8.06 14.18 -11.07
N GLY A 105 -8.88 15.03 -11.69
CA GLY A 105 -9.70 14.66 -12.85
C GLY A 105 -10.92 13.76 -12.55
N SER A 106 -11.20 13.42 -11.29
CA SER A 106 -12.34 12.60 -10.89
C SER A 106 -13.44 13.40 -10.17
N PRO A 107 -14.72 13.02 -10.25
CA PRO A 107 -15.77 13.66 -9.48
C PRO A 107 -15.61 13.39 -7.97
N PRO A 108 -16.01 14.32 -7.09
CA PRO A 108 -16.02 14.09 -5.65
C PRO A 108 -16.94 12.94 -5.24
N MET A 109 -16.49 12.14 -4.29
CA MET A 109 -17.22 11.00 -3.74
C MET A 109 -17.41 11.15 -2.23
N ASP A 110 -18.60 10.81 -1.75
CA ASP A 110 -18.87 10.69 -0.31
C ASP A 110 -18.21 9.42 0.24
N GLY A 111 -17.62 9.52 1.44
CA GLY A 111 -16.96 8.38 2.04
C GLY A 111 -16.32 8.62 3.40
N ARG A 112 -15.43 7.70 3.75
CA ARG A 112 -14.59 7.73 4.95
C ARG A 112 -13.13 7.89 4.56
N ILE A 113 -12.37 8.64 5.34
CA ILE A 113 -10.92 8.79 5.21
C ILE A 113 -10.30 8.24 6.49
N ASP A 114 -9.49 7.19 6.38
CA ASP A 114 -8.72 6.66 7.50
C ASP A 114 -7.24 7.04 7.34
N LEU A 115 -6.68 7.65 8.37
CA LEU A 115 -5.27 7.99 8.46
C LEU A 115 -4.54 6.87 9.21
N PHE A 116 -3.50 6.34 8.59
CA PHE A 116 -2.58 5.36 9.13
C PHE A 116 -1.16 5.94 9.18
N PRO A 117 -0.24 5.31 9.92
CA PRO A 117 1.15 5.72 10.01
C PRO A 117 1.84 5.95 8.64
N ARG A 118 1.64 5.04 7.69
CA ARG A 118 2.28 5.09 6.35
C ARG A 118 1.37 5.47 5.20
N THR A 119 0.05 5.40 5.40
CA THR A 119 -0.94 5.60 4.33
C THR A 119 -2.14 6.42 4.77
N ILE A 120 -2.77 7.11 3.82
CA ILE A 120 -4.14 7.63 3.96
C ILE A 120 -5.02 6.78 3.06
N VAL A 121 -6.06 6.16 3.61
CA VAL A 121 -6.99 5.32 2.85
C VAL A 121 -8.34 6.02 2.72
N PHE A 122 -8.81 6.14 1.50
CA PHE A 122 -10.10 6.71 1.14
C PHE A 122 -11.05 5.56 0.82
N PHE A 123 -12.19 5.51 1.51
CA PHE A 123 -13.25 4.52 1.32
C PHE A 123 -14.48 5.21 0.71
N PRO A 124 -14.59 5.27 -0.63
CA PRO A 124 -15.78 5.77 -1.27
C PRO A 124 -16.96 4.87 -0.92
N LYS A 125 -18.16 5.44 -0.81
CA LYS A 125 -19.37 4.62 -0.67
C LYS A 125 -19.55 3.72 -1.88
N ALA A 126 -19.47 4.27 -3.09
CA ALA A 126 -19.85 3.56 -4.33
C ALA A 126 -18.68 3.06 -5.19
N ALA A 127 -17.46 2.94 -4.64
CA ALA A 127 -16.29 2.48 -5.38
C ALA A 127 -15.29 1.75 -4.46
N ASP A 128 -14.28 1.12 -5.07
CA ASP A 128 -13.18 0.50 -4.33
C ASP A 128 -12.34 1.56 -3.60
N PRO A 129 -11.77 1.20 -2.44
CA PRO A 129 -10.88 2.09 -1.72
C PRO A 129 -9.62 2.38 -2.52
N PHE A 130 -9.08 3.58 -2.35
CA PHE A 130 -7.77 3.97 -2.86
C PHE A 130 -6.97 4.62 -1.73
N PHE A 131 -5.67 4.82 -1.93
CA PHE A 131 -4.81 5.33 -0.88
C PHE A 131 -3.67 6.17 -1.41
N LEU A 132 -3.14 7.02 -0.54
CA LEU A 132 -1.90 7.76 -0.73
C LEU A 132 -0.88 7.28 0.29
N ARG A 133 0.39 7.16 -0.10
CA ARG A 133 1.47 7.01 0.89
C ARG A 133 1.77 8.36 1.53
N VAL A 134 1.89 8.40 2.84
CA VAL A 134 2.27 9.61 3.56
C VAL A 134 3.66 10.08 3.14
N ALA A 135 4.56 9.14 2.81
CA ALA A 135 5.90 9.42 2.28
C ALA A 135 5.91 10.11 0.90
N GLU A 136 4.79 10.07 0.16
CA GLU A 136 4.67 10.73 -1.15
C GLU A 136 4.10 12.15 -1.04
N ILE A 137 3.64 12.57 0.14
CA ILE A 137 3.02 13.88 0.34
C ILE A 137 4.10 14.95 0.28
N GLN A 138 3.97 15.83 -0.71
CA GLN A 138 4.83 16.98 -0.97
C GLN A 138 4.28 18.24 -0.31
N GLY A 139 2.95 18.31 -0.09
CA GLY A 139 2.33 19.44 0.58
C GLY A 139 0.85 19.20 0.91
N VAL A 140 0.38 19.92 1.93
CA VAL A 140 -1.02 19.98 2.33
C VAL A 140 -1.42 21.44 2.37
N ARG A 141 -2.44 21.83 1.61
CA ARG A 141 -2.88 23.23 1.50
C ARG A 141 -4.36 23.33 1.84
N PRO A 142 -4.74 24.06 2.90
CA PRO A 142 -6.13 24.41 3.13
C PRO A 142 -6.58 25.46 2.12
N ASP A 143 -7.75 25.23 1.55
CA ASP A 143 -8.55 26.22 0.87
C ASP A 143 -9.81 26.44 1.72
N ARG A 144 -9.76 27.52 2.50
CA ARG A 144 -10.83 27.88 3.44
C ARG A 144 -12.04 28.48 2.73
N GLU A 145 -11.87 28.99 1.51
CA GLU A 145 -12.99 29.53 0.74
C GLU A 145 -13.90 28.41 0.26
N ASN A 146 -13.30 27.27 -0.11
CA ASN A 146 -14.02 26.11 -0.63
C ASN A 146 -14.19 24.95 0.39
N ASP A 147 -13.87 25.17 1.67
CA ASP A 147 -13.90 24.15 2.74
C ASP A 147 -13.22 22.83 2.33
N LEU A 148 -12.04 22.94 1.69
CA LEU A 148 -11.28 21.80 1.19
C LEU A 148 -9.82 21.83 1.62
N VAL A 149 -9.23 20.65 1.68
CA VAL A 149 -7.81 20.41 1.90
C VAL A 149 -7.27 19.76 0.64
N GLU A 150 -6.32 20.42 -0.01
CA GLU A 150 -5.57 19.88 -1.13
C GLU A 150 -4.35 19.13 -0.61
N ILE A 151 -4.23 17.85 -0.97
CA ILE A 151 -3.10 16.98 -0.63
C ILE A 151 -2.34 16.73 -1.93
N ARG A 152 -1.14 17.31 -2.03
CA ARG A 152 -0.25 17.13 -3.18
C ARG A 152 0.68 15.95 -2.90
N ALA A 153 0.54 14.89 -3.68
CA ALA A 153 1.47 13.77 -3.71
C ALA A 153 1.90 13.53 -5.17
N ASN A 154 2.10 12.27 -5.57
CA ASN A 154 2.24 11.92 -6.99
C ASN A 154 0.96 12.17 -7.80
N GLU A 155 -0.17 12.20 -7.11
CA GLU A 155 -1.44 12.70 -7.60
C GLU A 155 -1.98 13.72 -6.60
N THR A 156 -2.82 14.64 -7.08
CA THR A 156 -3.54 15.56 -6.19
C THR A 156 -4.84 14.92 -5.73
N VAL A 157 -5.07 14.92 -4.42
CA VAL A 157 -6.36 14.52 -3.83
C VAL A 157 -6.91 15.67 -3.01
N THR A 158 -8.19 15.97 -3.18
CA THR A 158 -8.89 16.94 -2.34
C THR A 158 -9.75 16.21 -1.31
N ALA A 159 -9.83 16.76 -0.10
CA ALA A 159 -10.75 16.33 0.95
C ALA A 159 -11.59 17.52 1.41
N SER A 160 -12.91 17.39 1.46
CA SER A 160 -13.86 18.46 1.80
C SER A 160 -14.99 17.92 2.68
N TYR A 161 -15.89 18.79 3.14
CA TYR A 161 -17.01 18.39 4.01
C TYR A 161 -16.54 17.69 5.30
N LEU A 162 -15.41 18.12 5.85
CA LEU A 162 -14.84 17.61 7.10
C LEU A 162 -15.53 18.22 8.34
N GLY A 163 -16.33 19.28 8.14
CA GLY A 163 -17.06 19.99 9.18
C GLY A 163 -16.12 20.52 10.26
N LEU A 164 -16.50 20.36 11.53
CA LEU A 164 -15.72 20.82 12.68
C LEU A 164 -14.34 20.14 12.82
N ARG A 165 -14.06 19.08 12.03
CA ARG A 165 -12.80 18.32 12.07
C ARG A 165 -11.84 18.69 10.94
N PHE A 166 -12.11 19.77 10.21
CA PHE A 166 -11.26 20.28 9.12
C PHE A 166 -9.82 20.58 9.58
N GLU A 167 -9.67 21.28 10.70
CA GLU A 167 -8.35 21.63 11.27
C GLU A 167 -7.66 20.39 11.85
N GLU A 168 -8.41 19.52 12.54
CA GLU A 168 -7.89 18.26 13.09
C GLU A 168 -7.31 17.37 11.98
N PHE A 169 -7.99 17.26 10.84
CA PHE A 169 -7.52 16.46 9.71
C PHE A 169 -6.14 16.90 9.22
N GLN A 170 -5.98 18.21 8.98
CA GLN A 170 -4.71 18.78 8.51
C GLN A 170 -3.61 18.61 9.55
N GLU A 171 -3.92 18.92 10.81
CA GLU A 171 -2.97 18.83 11.91
C GLU A 171 -2.47 17.40 12.07
N ARG A 172 -3.37 16.41 12.09
CA ARG A 172 -2.98 14.99 12.18
C ARG A 172 -2.16 14.56 10.98
N LEU A 173 -2.56 14.91 9.77
CA LEU A 173 -1.82 14.53 8.57
C LEU A 173 -0.38 15.08 8.58
N MET A 174 -0.23 16.38 8.88
CA MET A 174 1.08 17.03 8.95
C MET A 174 1.93 16.49 10.09
N ARG A 175 1.32 16.18 11.25
CA ARG A 175 2.00 15.52 12.36
C ARG A 175 2.51 14.12 11.97
N THR A 176 1.68 13.29 11.34
CA THR A 176 2.05 11.94 10.91
C THR A 176 3.22 11.97 9.93
N ARG A 177 3.18 12.86 8.93
CA ARG A 177 4.29 13.05 7.98
C ARG A 177 5.58 13.47 8.70
N SER A 178 5.49 14.45 9.60
CA SER A 178 6.65 14.95 10.35
C SER A 178 7.23 13.91 11.30
N ALA A 179 6.37 13.11 11.92
CA ALA A 179 6.75 11.99 12.78
C ALA A 179 7.55 10.94 11.99
N MET A 180 7.07 10.57 10.81
CA MET A 180 7.76 9.65 9.91
C MET A 180 9.13 10.17 9.49
N GLU A 181 9.25 11.45 9.14
CA GLU A 181 10.54 12.06 8.79
C GLU A 181 11.53 12.03 9.95
N ARG A 182 11.10 12.40 11.17
CA ARG A 182 11.95 12.33 12.35
C ARG A 182 12.40 10.91 12.66
N ARG A 183 11.50 9.94 12.57
CA ARG A 183 11.84 8.53 12.78
C ARG A 183 12.82 8.02 11.74
N CYS A 184 12.59 8.35 10.46
CA CYS A 184 13.51 8.03 9.37
C CYS A 184 14.90 8.65 9.59
N ALA A 185 14.97 9.91 10.03
CA ALA A 185 16.25 10.57 10.33
C ALA A 185 17.01 9.84 11.45
N ARG A 186 16.34 9.54 12.57
CA ARG A 186 16.92 8.76 13.68
C ARG A 186 17.42 7.39 13.24
N MET A 187 16.59 6.67 12.47
CA MET A 187 16.93 5.37 11.91
C MET A 187 18.19 5.45 11.05
N LEU A 188 18.24 6.42 10.12
CA LEU A 188 19.39 6.60 9.24
C LEU A 188 20.65 6.98 10.04
N ASP A 189 20.56 7.85 11.05
CA ASP A 189 21.70 8.21 11.91
C ASP A 189 22.20 7.04 12.75
N ALA A 190 21.32 6.15 13.20
CA ALA A 190 21.69 4.95 13.94
C ALA A 190 22.41 3.92 13.03
N LEU A 191 21.98 3.81 11.78
CA LEU A 191 22.58 2.91 10.79
C LEU A 191 23.89 3.45 10.21
N VAL A 192 23.92 4.75 9.89
CA VAL A 192 25.05 5.48 9.32
C VAL A 192 25.13 6.85 9.99
N PRO A 193 26.08 7.08 10.90
CA PRO A 193 26.19 8.34 11.63
C PRO A 193 26.21 9.57 10.72
N GLY A 194 25.27 10.49 10.95
CA GLY A 194 25.10 11.74 10.19
C GLY A 194 24.24 11.61 8.93
N ALA A 195 23.77 10.41 8.56
CA ALA A 195 22.92 10.19 7.40
C ALA A 195 21.46 10.60 7.61
N GLY A 196 21.05 11.04 8.81
CA GLY A 196 19.71 11.54 9.10
C GLY A 196 19.27 12.68 8.17
N VAL A 197 20.22 13.45 7.64
CA VAL A 197 19.99 14.50 6.63
C VAL A 197 19.40 13.96 5.30
N LEU A 198 19.49 12.66 5.05
CA LEU A 198 18.94 12.00 3.87
C LEU A 198 17.46 11.62 4.03
N ALA A 199 16.89 11.75 5.24
CA ALA A 199 15.52 11.32 5.54
C ALA A 199 14.45 11.86 4.59
N PRO A 200 14.47 13.14 4.14
CA PRO A 200 13.47 13.63 3.19
C PRO A 200 13.48 12.89 1.84
N ARG A 201 14.61 12.26 1.46
CA ARG A 201 14.75 11.51 0.20
C ARG A 201 14.51 10.02 0.36
N LEU A 202 14.90 9.44 1.50
CA LEU A 202 14.77 8.01 1.80
C LEU A 202 13.54 7.68 2.67
N LEU A 203 12.58 8.61 2.74
CA LEU A 203 11.39 8.47 3.58
C LEU A 203 10.59 7.22 3.22
N ASP A 204 10.45 6.31 4.19
CA ASP A 204 9.57 5.13 4.18
C ASP A 204 9.36 4.47 2.80
N GLY A 205 10.32 3.67 2.35
CA GLY A 205 10.19 2.94 1.09
C GLY A 205 10.61 3.74 -0.15
N ASN A 206 10.96 5.02 -0.01
CA ASN A 206 11.52 5.80 -1.12
C ASN A 206 12.97 5.40 -1.42
N VAL A 207 13.41 5.71 -2.64
CA VAL A 207 14.77 5.48 -3.10
C VAL A 207 15.47 6.75 -3.51
N MET A 208 16.78 6.71 -3.42
CA MET A 208 17.66 7.80 -3.79
C MET A 208 18.82 7.28 -4.64
N GLN A 209 19.24 8.07 -5.63
CA GLN A 209 20.47 7.79 -6.36
C GLN A 209 21.69 7.85 -5.44
N GLU A 210 22.64 6.93 -5.62
CA GLU A 210 23.86 6.88 -4.80
C GLU A 210 24.68 8.17 -4.84
N THR A 211 24.61 8.92 -5.95
CA THR A 211 25.29 10.21 -6.12
C THR A 211 24.80 11.28 -5.15
N CYS A 212 23.54 11.22 -4.73
CA CYS A 212 22.99 12.11 -3.70
C CYS A 212 23.51 11.76 -2.29
N ALA A 213 24.11 10.58 -2.12
CA ALA A 213 24.66 10.07 -0.86
C ALA A 213 26.19 10.00 -0.87
N ALA A 214 26.89 10.72 -1.75
CA ALA A 214 28.33 10.53 -1.98
C ALA A 214 29.18 10.51 -0.70
N LYS A 215 28.87 11.39 0.28
CA LYS A 215 29.54 11.45 1.59
C LYS A 215 29.34 10.18 2.44
N PHE A 216 28.23 9.49 2.27
CA PHE A 216 27.81 8.31 3.03
C PHE A 216 27.99 7.00 2.26
N ARG A 217 28.64 7.05 1.10
CA ARG A 217 28.75 5.92 0.18
C ARG A 217 29.34 4.68 0.85
N GLU A 218 30.53 4.80 1.42
CA GLU A 218 31.23 3.66 2.05
C GLU A 218 30.42 3.04 3.20
N PRO A 219 29.90 3.81 4.19
CA PRO A 219 29.02 3.25 5.22
C PRO A 219 27.76 2.57 4.66
N ILE A 220 27.11 3.16 3.66
CA ILE A 220 25.92 2.58 3.03
C ILE A 220 26.27 1.28 2.30
N GLU A 221 27.37 1.24 1.55
CA GLU A 221 27.83 0.02 0.88
C GLU A 221 28.17 -1.08 1.90
N ALA A 222 28.70 -0.73 3.07
CA ALA A 222 28.94 -1.70 4.16
C ALA A 222 27.64 -2.33 4.70
N LEU A 223 26.51 -1.59 4.68
CA LEU A 223 25.19 -2.15 5.02
C LEU A 223 24.68 -3.14 3.96
N VAL A 224 25.07 -2.95 2.69
CA VAL A 224 24.68 -3.80 1.57
C VAL A 224 25.56 -5.05 1.47
N CYS A 225 26.87 -4.89 1.67
CA CYS A 225 27.90 -5.90 1.46
C CYS A 225 28.25 -6.65 2.77
N ARG A 226 27.25 -7.06 3.56
CA ARG A 226 27.45 -7.69 4.89
C ARG A 226 28.10 -9.08 4.84
N THR A 227 28.02 -9.76 3.70
CA THR A 227 28.63 -11.09 3.49
C THR A 227 29.43 -11.09 2.20
N ALA A 228 30.39 -12.01 2.09
CA ALA A 228 31.20 -12.15 0.87
C ALA A 228 30.35 -12.42 -0.38
N GLU A 229 29.24 -13.16 -0.23
CA GLU A 229 28.30 -13.43 -1.31
C GLU A 229 27.56 -12.16 -1.75
N ARG A 230 27.06 -11.35 -0.80
CA ARG A 230 26.39 -10.07 -1.11
C ARG A 230 27.34 -9.06 -1.74
N ASP A 231 28.57 -9.02 -1.25
CA ASP A 231 29.64 -8.18 -1.79
C ASP A 231 29.99 -8.58 -3.24
N ALA A 232 30.15 -9.88 -3.52
CA ALA A 232 30.38 -10.39 -4.86
C ALA A 232 29.23 -10.05 -5.82
N ALA A 233 27.98 -10.29 -5.39
CA ALA A 233 26.78 -9.96 -6.17
C ALA A 233 26.67 -8.46 -6.47
N PHE A 234 26.86 -7.61 -5.45
CA PHE A 234 26.83 -6.16 -5.59
C PHE A 234 27.88 -5.66 -6.57
N ARG A 235 29.14 -6.13 -6.44
CA ARG A 235 30.22 -5.76 -7.35
C ARG A 235 29.95 -6.23 -8.78
N HIS A 236 29.45 -7.45 -8.95
CA HIS A 236 29.09 -7.98 -10.26
C HIS A 236 28.03 -7.11 -10.94
N LEU A 237 26.87 -6.91 -10.29
CA LEU A 237 25.79 -6.08 -10.86
C LEU A 237 26.26 -4.65 -11.13
N ARG A 238 27.02 -4.05 -10.21
CA ARG A 238 27.57 -2.71 -10.39
C ARG A 238 28.53 -2.61 -11.57
N SER A 239 29.33 -3.64 -11.84
CA SER A 239 30.23 -3.66 -13.00
C SER A 239 29.48 -3.64 -14.34
N LEU A 240 28.24 -4.10 -14.35
CA LEU A 240 27.35 -4.08 -15.52
C LEU A 240 26.60 -2.74 -15.67
N ALA A 241 26.53 -1.94 -14.61
CA ALA A 241 25.78 -0.70 -14.57
C ALA A 241 26.47 0.40 -15.39
N LYS A 242 25.71 1.08 -16.26
CA LYS A 242 26.16 2.27 -17.01
C LYS A 242 25.68 3.59 -16.41
N ARG A 243 24.77 3.52 -15.43
CA ARG A 243 24.15 4.66 -14.75
C ARG A 243 24.27 4.45 -13.23
N PRO A 244 24.18 5.52 -12.43
CA PRO A 244 24.23 5.41 -10.97
C PRO A 244 23.17 4.43 -10.43
N LEU A 245 23.55 3.72 -9.38
CA LEU A 245 22.64 2.85 -8.64
C LEU A 245 21.67 3.68 -7.80
N TRP A 246 20.59 3.05 -7.38
CA TRP A 246 19.65 3.62 -6.42
C TRP A 246 19.59 2.74 -5.19
N LEU A 247 19.41 3.34 -4.02
CA LEU A 247 19.32 2.67 -2.73
C LEU A 247 18.02 3.06 -2.04
N GLY A 248 17.43 2.11 -1.33
CA GLY A 248 16.36 2.36 -0.39
C GLY A 248 16.57 1.62 0.93
N ILE A 249 16.03 2.21 1.99
CA ILE A 249 16.04 1.67 3.35
C ILE A 249 14.64 1.90 3.94
N GLN A 250 14.09 0.91 4.61
CA GLN A 250 12.78 0.99 5.23
C GLN A 250 12.77 0.15 6.50
N GLU A 251 12.26 0.70 7.60
CA GLU A 251 11.95 -0.08 8.79
C GLU A 251 10.81 -1.06 8.51
N THR A 252 11.05 -2.34 8.76
CA THR A 252 10.07 -3.43 8.69
C THR A 252 9.42 -3.66 10.06
N GLY A 253 8.15 -4.05 10.08
CA GLY A 253 7.50 -4.48 11.32
C GLY A 253 6.67 -3.43 12.06
N GLY A 254 6.32 -2.30 11.43
CA GLY A 254 5.25 -1.43 11.92
C GLY A 254 5.42 -0.98 13.36
N GLY A 255 6.65 -0.60 13.75
CA GLY A 255 6.88 0.11 15.01
C GLY A 255 5.88 1.24 15.14
N ASP A 256 5.39 1.47 16.36
CA ASP A 256 4.39 2.48 16.62
C ASP A 256 4.95 3.85 16.20
N LEU A 257 4.45 4.41 15.09
CA LEU A 257 4.86 5.74 14.66
C LEU A 257 4.33 6.82 15.62
N ASP A 258 3.42 6.48 16.53
CA ASP A 258 3.05 7.35 17.64
C ASP A 258 4.18 7.42 18.69
N ASP A 259 5.03 6.39 18.79
CA ASP A 259 6.26 6.39 19.59
C ASP A 259 7.50 6.72 18.73
N VAL A 260 7.52 7.95 18.20
CA VAL A 260 8.63 8.49 17.40
C VAL A 260 9.95 8.46 18.18
N GLU A 261 9.91 8.59 19.50
CA GLU A 261 11.08 8.63 20.39
C GLU A 261 11.46 7.25 20.94
N GLY A 262 10.60 6.26 20.72
CA GLY A 262 10.81 4.88 21.12
C GLY A 262 12.11 4.26 20.63
N PRO A 263 12.45 3.07 21.16
CA PRO A 263 13.63 2.35 20.74
C PRO A 263 13.55 2.07 19.24
N LEU A 264 14.65 2.35 18.54
CA LEU A 264 14.80 1.92 17.16
C LEU A 264 14.94 0.40 17.15
N PRO A 265 14.31 -0.29 16.20
CA PRO A 265 14.45 -1.73 16.12
C PRO A 265 15.88 -2.11 15.68
N PRO A 266 16.29 -3.37 15.82
CA PRO A 266 17.62 -3.80 15.40
C PRO A 266 17.78 -3.76 13.87
N LEU A 267 19.01 -3.85 13.36
CA LEU A 267 19.31 -3.80 11.92
C LEU A 267 18.50 -4.83 11.11
N GLU A 268 18.29 -6.02 11.67
CA GLU A 268 17.53 -7.13 11.08
C GLU A 268 16.06 -6.78 10.82
N ALA A 269 15.54 -5.78 11.52
CA ALA A 269 14.19 -5.24 11.29
C ALA A 269 14.18 -4.13 10.23
N HIS A 270 15.24 -3.96 9.44
CA HIS A 270 15.29 -3.01 8.34
C HIS A 270 15.39 -3.74 7.01
N ARG A 271 14.54 -3.33 6.08
CA ARG A 271 14.65 -3.70 4.67
C ARG A 271 15.63 -2.76 4.01
N ILE A 272 16.66 -3.33 3.39
CA ILE A 272 17.65 -2.58 2.61
C ILE A 272 17.65 -3.18 1.20
N TRP A 273 17.57 -2.32 0.19
CA TRP A 273 17.59 -2.75 -1.20
C TRP A 273 18.32 -1.75 -2.08
N TYR A 274 18.74 -2.22 -3.24
CA TYR A 274 19.27 -1.38 -4.29
C TYR A 274 18.73 -1.78 -5.65
N TYR A 275 18.72 -0.80 -6.55
CA TYR A 275 18.42 -0.99 -7.96
C TYR A 275 19.66 -0.71 -8.80
N VAL A 276 19.85 -1.55 -9.81
CA VAL A 276 20.93 -1.42 -10.79
C VAL A 276 20.32 -1.32 -12.20
N PRO A 277 20.51 -0.20 -12.91
CA PRO A 277 20.07 -0.08 -14.29
C PRO A 277 21.02 -0.83 -15.24
N LEU A 278 20.51 -1.85 -15.94
CA LEU A 278 21.30 -2.78 -16.76
C LEU A 278 20.99 -2.70 -18.27
N GLY A 279 20.47 -1.57 -18.77
CA GLY A 279 20.18 -1.38 -20.20
C GLY A 279 18.95 -2.16 -20.65
N GLY A 280 17.78 -1.50 -20.68
CA GLY A 280 16.50 -2.12 -21.03
C GLY A 280 15.82 -2.88 -19.88
N VAL A 281 16.58 -3.26 -18.84
CA VAL A 281 16.05 -3.81 -17.59
C VAL A 281 16.68 -3.15 -16.36
N VAL A 282 15.99 -3.26 -15.23
CA VAL A 282 16.43 -2.86 -13.90
C VAL A 282 16.54 -4.12 -13.04
N ALA A 283 17.71 -4.36 -12.46
CA ALA A 283 17.89 -5.36 -11.42
C ALA A 283 17.57 -4.76 -10.05
N GLN A 284 16.88 -5.51 -9.20
CA GLN A 284 16.59 -5.19 -7.81
C GLN A 284 17.15 -6.30 -6.91
N GLU A 285 17.84 -5.88 -5.85
CA GLU A 285 18.35 -6.77 -4.81
C GLU A 285 17.87 -6.28 -3.45
N ILE A 286 17.28 -7.18 -2.67
CA ILE A 286 16.98 -6.95 -1.25
C ILE A 286 18.00 -7.74 -0.44
N VAL A 287 18.81 -7.03 0.32
CA VAL A 287 20.00 -7.59 1.00
C VAL A 287 19.74 -7.95 2.46
N SER A 288 18.58 -7.56 2.98
CA SER A 288 18.14 -7.86 4.34
C SER A 288 17.37 -9.19 4.48
N GLU A 289 17.13 -9.92 3.39
CA GLU A 289 16.37 -11.19 3.38
C GLU A 289 17.32 -12.40 3.22
N GLU A 290 17.00 -13.53 3.85
CA GLU A 290 17.82 -14.76 3.81
C GLU A 290 17.74 -15.47 2.45
N ASP A 291 16.54 -15.70 1.95
CA ASP A 291 16.30 -16.24 0.60
C ASP A 291 16.50 -15.14 -0.44
N HIS A 292 17.63 -15.18 -1.15
CA HIS A 292 18.01 -14.08 -2.02
C HIS A 292 18.00 -14.43 -3.51
N ALA A 293 17.40 -13.53 -4.28
CA ALA A 293 17.33 -13.56 -5.73
C ALA A 293 17.42 -12.12 -6.24
N THR A 294 18.02 -11.96 -7.41
CA THR A 294 17.95 -10.70 -8.17
C THR A 294 16.67 -10.70 -8.97
N TYR A 295 15.85 -9.66 -8.81
CA TYR A 295 14.60 -9.50 -9.55
C TYR A 295 14.81 -8.50 -10.70
N PHE A 296 14.24 -8.78 -11.86
CA PHE A 296 14.41 -7.96 -13.06
C PHE A 296 13.08 -7.36 -13.50
N TYR A 297 13.11 -6.08 -13.90
CA TYR A 297 11.92 -5.36 -14.36
C TYR A 297 12.21 -4.53 -15.61
N ARG A 298 11.20 -4.39 -16.47
CA ARG A 298 11.20 -3.54 -17.68
C ARG A 298 10.43 -2.24 -17.43
N ALA A 299 10.92 -1.44 -16.51
CA ALA A 299 10.36 -0.13 -16.16
C ALA A 299 11.45 0.77 -15.56
N GLU A 300 11.16 2.06 -15.37
CA GLU A 300 12.12 2.97 -14.73
C GLU A 300 12.12 2.78 -13.20
N ILE A 301 13.28 3.00 -12.57
CA ILE A 301 13.48 2.76 -11.13
C ILE A 301 12.45 3.47 -10.23
N PRO A 302 12.10 4.76 -10.44
CA PRO A 302 11.09 5.42 -9.61
C PRO A 302 9.72 4.75 -9.68
N GLU A 303 9.33 4.26 -10.86
CA GLU A 303 8.04 3.58 -11.08
C GLU A 303 8.01 2.23 -10.36
N ILE A 304 9.05 1.40 -10.58
CA ILE A 304 9.21 0.10 -9.92
C ILE A 304 9.20 0.27 -8.41
N ASN A 305 9.97 1.23 -7.91
CA ASN A 305 10.04 1.47 -6.47
C ASN A 305 8.70 1.91 -5.89
N ARG A 306 7.97 2.78 -6.59
CA ARG A 306 6.63 3.20 -6.17
C ARG A 306 5.69 2.00 -6.12
N MET A 307 5.65 1.16 -7.15
CA MET A 307 4.82 -0.05 -7.16
C MET A 307 5.15 -0.95 -5.97
N TRP A 308 6.44 -1.19 -5.70
CA TRP A 308 6.86 -1.99 -4.56
C TRP A 308 6.49 -1.39 -3.21
N ALA A 309 6.66 -0.08 -3.04
CA ALA A 309 6.28 0.60 -1.81
C ALA A 309 4.77 0.52 -1.56
N LEU A 310 3.95 0.61 -2.61
CA LEU A 310 2.48 0.44 -2.53
C LEU A 310 2.08 -0.99 -2.20
N LEU A 311 2.89 -1.98 -2.57
CA LEU A 311 2.72 -3.39 -2.22
C LEU A 311 3.42 -3.77 -0.90
N GLN A 312 3.95 -2.79 -0.16
CA GLN A 312 4.76 -3.00 1.05
C GLN A 312 5.92 -4.00 0.86
N PHE A 313 6.45 -4.08 -0.37
CA PHE A 313 7.45 -5.04 -0.84
C PHE A 313 7.07 -6.52 -0.65
N ARG A 314 5.78 -6.87 -0.71
CA ARG A 314 5.34 -8.28 -0.68
C ARG A 314 5.59 -8.98 -2.02
N LYS A 315 6.75 -9.60 -2.15
CA LYS A 315 7.20 -10.26 -3.39
C LYS A 315 6.41 -11.51 -3.74
N ASP A 316 5.84 -12.17 -2.76
CA ASP A 316 5.03 -13.37 -2.97
C ASP A 316 3.76 -13.07 -3.78
N VAL A 317 3.31 -11.82 -3.81
CA VAL A 317 2.15 -11.40 -4.61
C VAL A 317 2.42 -11.50 -6.12
N ILE A 318 3.66 -11.30 -6.58
CA ILE A 318 4.04 -11.51 -7.99
C ILE A 318 4.43 -12.96 -8.30
N LEU A 319 4.92 -13.70 -7.29
CA LEU A 319 5.39 -15.09 -7.47
C LEU A 319 4.24 -16.10 -7.39
N ASP A 320 3.20 -15.78 -6.63
CA ASP A 320 2.01 -16.61 -6.43
C ASP A 320 0.76 -15.71 -6.34
N PRO A 321 0.37 -15.06 -7.46
CA PRO A 321 -0.78 -14.15 -7.49
C PRO A 321 -2.10 -14.84 -7.11
N GLY A 322 -2.17 -16.17 -7.22
CA GLY A 322 -3.35 -16.96 -6.83
C GLY A 322 -3.69 -16.89 -5.34
N LYS A 323 -2.71 -16.59 -4.48
CA LYS A 323 -2.94 -16.34 -3.05
C LYS A 323 -3.64 -15.01 -2.76
N TYR A 324 -3.62 -14.08 -3.72
CA TYR A 324 -4.06 -12.70 -3.54
C TYR A 324 -5.08 -12.26 -4.60
N PRO A 325 -6.18 -13.01 -4.80
CA PRO A 325 -7.10 -12.78 -5.91
C PRO A 325 -7.74 -11.38 -5.87
N ALA A 326 -7.99 -10.85 -4.67
CA ALA A 326 -8.54 -9.51 -4.48
C ALA A 326 -7.54 -8.43 -4.91
N ALA A 327 -6.29 -8.54 -4.45
CA ALA A 327 -5.23 -7.59 -4.78
C ALA A 327 -4.94 -7.57 -6.29
N VAL A 328 -4.80 -8.74 -6.92
CA VAL A 328 -4.55 -8.89 -8.37
C VAL A 328 -5.62 -8.16 -9.20
N ARG A 329 -6.86 -8.23 -8.72
CA ARG A 329 -8.03 -7.68 -9.41
C ARG A 329 -8.20 -6.18 -9.17
N LYS A 330 -7.94 -5.72 -7.94
CA LYS A 330 -8.30 -4.37 -7.48
C LYS A 330 -7.14 -3.39 -7.43
N LEU A 331 -5.88 -3.84 -7.39
CA LEU A 331 -4.70 -2.98 -7.32
C LEU A 331 -4.06 -2.81 -8.71
N PRO A 332 -4.18 -1.63 -9.36
CA PRO A 332 -3.53 -1.37 -10.65
C PRO A 332 -2.02 -1.60 -10.60
N HIS A 333 -1.37 -1.15 -9.53
CA HIS A 333 0.09 -1.26 -9.35
C HIS A 333 0.59 -2.70 -9.25
N LEU A 334 -0.25 -3.64 -8.83
CA LEU A 334 0.11 -5.06 -8.85
C LEU A 334 0.14 -5.61 -10.29
N ARG A 335 -0.83 -5.21 -11.12
CA ARG A 335 -0.83 -5.57 -12.55
C ARG A 335 0.37 -4.95 -13.24
N GLU A 336 0.63 -3.66 -13.00
CA GLU A 336 1.78 -2.93 -13.56
C GLU A 336 3.11 -3.59 -13.20
N VAL A 337 3.34 -3.94 -11.92
CA VAL A 337 4.61 -4.59 -11.53
C VAL A 337 4.72 -6.00 -12.10
N THR A 338 3.60 -6.72 -12.23
CA THR A 338 3.58 -8.07 -12.83
C THR A 338 3.89 -8.01 -14.32
N GLU A 339 3.36 -7.02 -15.04
CA GLU A 339 3.67 -6.77 -16.45
C GLU A 339 5.13 -6.32 -16.65
N ALA A 340 5.66 -5.52 -15.72
CA ALA A 340 7.05 -5.10 -15.74
C ALA A 340 8.02 -6.24 -15.37
N PHE A 341 7.59 -7.24 -14.60
CA PHE A 341 8.45 -8.31 -14.09
C PHE A 341 8.99 -9.20 -15.23
N ALA A 342 10.30 -9.12 -15.45
CA ALA A 342 10.99 -9.90 -16.48
C ALA A 342 11.41 -11.30 -15.99
N GLY A 343 11.58 -11.47 -14.67
CA GLY A 343 11.99 -12.73 -14.06
C GLY A 343 12.92 -12.52 -12.86
N ARG A 344 13.45 -13.63 -12.33
CA ARG A 344 14.42 -13.61 -11.23
C ARG A 344 15.59 -14.55 -11.46
N ALA A 345 16.76 -14.19 -10.93
CA ALA A 345 17.93 -15.06 -10.82
C ALA A 345 18.14 -15.41 -9.33
N VAL A 346 17.91 -16.67 -8.95
CA VAL A 346 18.22 -17.16 -7.60
C VAL A 346 19.74 -17.20 -7.41
N HIS A 347 20.22 -16.90 -6.22
CA HIS A 347 21.66 -17.02 -5.93
C HIS A 347 22.03 -18.48 -5.75
N ASP A 348 22.64 -19.03 -6.79
CA ASP A 348 23.29 -20.33 -6.84
C ASP A 348 24.44 -20.27 -7.84
N ARG A 349 25.07 -21.41 -8.15
CA ARG A 349 26.21 -21.50 -9.09
C ARG A 349 25.89 -21.01 -10.52
N SER A 350 24.62 -20.84 -10.88
CA SER A 350 24.15 -20.37 -12.18
C SER A 350 23.72 -18.91 -12.18
N TRP A 351 23.81 -18.21 -11.04
CA TRP A 351 23.31 -16.85 -10.87
C TRP A 351 23.85 -15.88 -11.92
N GLU A 352 25.18 -15.75 -12.05
CA GLU A 352 25.80 -14.82 -13.02
C GLU A 352 25.37 -15.12 -14.46
N LYS A 353 25.26 -16.40 -14.82
CA LYS A 353 24.77 -16.82 -16.15
C LYS A 353 23.32 -16.39 -16.38
N ARG A 354 22.46 -16.50 -15.35
CA ARG A 354 21.08 -16.04 -15.43
C ARG A 354 21.00 -14.52 -15.53
N VAL A 355 21.78 -13.79 -14.74
CA VAL A 355 21.89 -12.32 -14.83
C VAL A 355 22.27 -11.91 -16.25
N ALA A 356 23.29 -12.51 -16.83
CA ALA A 356 23.74 -12.20 -18.19
C ALA A 356 22.62 -12.38 -19.24
N GLY A 357 21.75 -13.39 -19.07
CA GLY A 357 20.61 -13.63 -19.96
C GLY A 357 19.50 -12.57 -19.90
N PHE A 358 19.48 -11.70 -18.88
CA PHE A 358 18.57 -10.55 -18.82
C PHE A 358 19.16 -9.27 -19.40
N VAL A 359 20.48 -9.19 -19.52
CA VAL A 359 21.23 -7.99 -19.97
C VAL A 359 21.51 -8.03 -21.48
N SER A 360 21.48 -9.22 -22.07
CA SER A 360 21.53 -9.44 -23.52
C SER A 360 20.23 -9.04 -24.20
#